data_AF-A0A968Y016-F1
#
_entry.id   AF-A0A968Y016-F1
#
_cell.length_a   1.000
_cell.length_b   1.000
_cell.length_c   1.000
_cell.angle_alpha   90.00
_cell.angle_beta   90.00
_cell.angle_gamma   90.00
#
_symmetry.space_group_name_H-M   'P 1'
#
loop_
_entity.id
_entity.type
_entity.pdbx_description
1 polymer ?
#
loop_
_entity_poly.entity_id
_entity_poly.type
_entity_poly.pdbx_seq_one_letter_code
_entity_poly.pdbx_strand_id
1 'polypeptide(L)'
;MSDSIIAAFIALVGVMLSVASSIAASLFQNRSQLARIKKELEQQYAKQLFEKRIATYPELYQLLSSYAKTIQYGEQTIENLLIFRNNLDEWDSKNAIFFTETTARIAGKFRGYLYEICLTGIL
;
A
#
# COMPACT_ATOMS: atom_id res chain seq x y z
N MET A 1 51.86 -49.05 -2.51
CA MET A 1 50.43 -49.21 -2.16
C MET A 1 49.83 -47.95 -1.52
N SER A 2 50.65 -46.94 -1.20
CA SER A 2 50.24 -45.66 -0.59
C SER A 2 49.58 -44.66 -1.56
N ASP A 3 50.10 -44.52 -2.78
CA ASP A 3 49.83 -43.35 -3.61
C ASP A 3 48.42 -43.36 -4.23
N SER A 4 47.92 -44.56 -4.55
CA SER A 4 46.55 -44.75 -5.05
C SER A 4 45.49 -44.45 -3.98
N ILE A 5 45.78 -44.77 -2.72
CA ILE A 5 44.88 -44.48 -1.59
C ILE A 5 44.82 -42.96 -1.35
N ILE A 6 45.98 -42.28 -1.41
CA ILE A 6 46.06 -40.82 -1.28
C ILE A 6 45.28 -40.13 -2.41
N ALA A 7 45.45 -40.57 -3.65
CA ALA A 7 44.71 -40.02 -4.80
C ALA A 7 43.19 -40.20 -4.66
N ALA A 8 42.74 -41.37 -4.20
CA ALA A 8 41.32 -41.64 -3.96
C ALA A 8 40.74 -40.73 -2.86
N PHE A 9 41.51 -40.46 -1.80
CA PHE A 9 41.09 -39.57 -0.72
C PHE A 9 40.98 -38.12 -1.18
N ILE A 10 41.95 -37.63 -1.96
CA ILE A 10 41.92 -36.28 -2.55
C ILE A 10 40.69 -36.13 -3.46
N ALA A 11 40.40 -37.13 -4.30
CA ALA A 11 39.22 -37.12 -5.16
C ALA A 11 37.90 -37.08 -4.35
N LEU A 12 37.81 -37.86 -3.27
CA LEU A 12 36.63 -37.91 -2.40
C LEU A 12 36.40 -36.57 -1.68
N VAL A 13 37.48 -35.94 -1.17
CA VAL A 13 37.40 -34.61 -0.55
C VAL A 13 36.97 -33.56 -1.57
N GLY A 14 37.49 -33.62 -2.81
CA GLY A 14 37.08 -32.73 -3.90
C GLY A 14 35.58 -32.83 -4.22
N VAL A 15 35.03 -34.06 -4.25
CA VAL A 15 33.59 -34.28 -4.46
C VAL A 15 32.76 -33.77 -3.27
N MET A 16 33.20 -33.98 -2.03
CA MET A 16 32.48 -33.45 -0.86
C MET A 16 32.45 -31.93 -0.85
N LEU A 17 33.57 -31.27 -1.16
CA LEU A 17 33.65 -29.81 -1.24
C LEU A 17 32.80 -29.25 -2.38
N SER A 18 32.72 -29.93 -3.53
CA SER A 18 31.88 -29.49 -4.65
C SER A 18 30.39 -29.62 -4.30
N VAL A 19 29.98 -30.71 -3.65
CA VAL A 19 28.60 -30.89 -3.16
C VAL A 19 28.27 -29.84 -2.09
N ALA A 20 29.13 -29.64 -1.10
CA ALA A 20 28.91 -28.65 -0.04
C ALA A 20 28.81 -27.22 -0.59
N SER A 21 29.70 -26.84 -1.51
CA SER A 21 29.66 -25.52 -2.15
C SER A 21 28.45 -25.34 -3.05
N SER A 22 28.02 -26.39 -3.76
CA SER A 22 26.77 -26.37 -4.55
C SER A 22 25.53 -26.18 -3.67
N ILE A 23 25.45 -26.90 -2.54
CA ILE A 23 24.35 -26.74 -1.58
C ILE A 23 24.36 -25.32 -1.00
N ALA A 24 25.52 -24.83 -0.55
CA ALA A 24 25.65 -23.49 0.01
C ALA A 24 25.25 -22.40 -1.01
N ALA A 25 25.71 -22.52 -2.25
CA ALA A 25 25.36 -21.61 -3.34
C ALA A 25 23.86 -21.66 -3.65
N SER A 26 23.26 -22.86 -3.70
CA SER A 26 21.83 -23.04 -3.92
C SER A 26 20.99 -22.39 -2.81
N LEU A 27 21.36 -22.60 -1.53
CA LEU A 27 20.68 -21.98 -0.40
C LEU A 27 20.77 -20.45 -0.44
N PHE A 28 21.95 -19.91 -0.79
CA PHE A 28 22.15 -18.47 -0.92
C PHE A 28 21.32 -17.87 -2.06
N GLN A 29 21.32 -18.53 -3.23
CA GLN A 29 20.52 -18.12 -4.38
C GLN A 29 19.02 -18.15 -4.06
N ASN A 30 18.53 -19.22 -3.41
CA ASN A 30 17.14 -19.36 -3.02
C ASN A 30 16.70 -18.22 -2.08
N ARG A 31 17.53 -17.84 -1.11
CA ARG A 31 17.23 -16.71 -0.21
C ARG A 31 17.16 -15.38 -0.96
N SER A 32 18.10 -15.15 -1.88
CA SER A 32 18.12 -13.93 -2.69
C SER A 32 16.90 -13.84 -3.62
N GLN A 33 16.51 -14.96 -4.25
CA GLN A 33 15.32 -15.04 -5.07
C GLN A 33 14.05 -14.80 -4.26
N LEU A 34 13.92 -15.39 -3.07
CA LEU A 34 12.79 -15.14 -2.16
C LEU A 34 12.67 -13.66 -1.78
N ALA A 35 13.80 -13.01 -1.46
CA ALA A 35 13.82 -11.58 -1.14
C ALA A 35 13.39 -10.73 -2.34
N ARG A 36 13.81 -11.09 -3.56
CA ARG A 36 13.38 -10.41 -4.80
C ARG A 36 11.88 -10.58 -5.05
N ILE A 37 11.37 -11.81 -4.97
CA ILE A 37 9.93 -12.09 -5.16
C ILE A 37 9.09 -11.32 -4.14
N LYS A 38 9.50 -11.29 -2.87
CA LYS A 38 8.81 -10.52 -1.84
C LYS A 38 8.76 -9.03 -2.19
N LYS A 39 9.88 -8.48 -2.64
CA LYS A 39 9.97 -7.06 -3.04
C LYS A 39 9.13 -6.77 -4.28
N GLU A 40 9.14 -7.64 -5.28
CA GLU A 40 8.31 -7.53 -6.48
C GLU A 40 6.81 -7.56 -6.11
N LEU A 41 6.43 -8.44 -5.20
CA LEU A 41 5.06 -8.53 -4.69
C LEU A 41 4.65 -7.24 -3.96
N GLU A 42 5.49 -6.73 -3.06
CA GLU A 42 5.26 -5.45 -2.37
C GLU A 42 5.13 -4.29 -3.37
N GLN A 43 5.98 -4.23 -4.40
CA GLN A 43 5.91 -3.23 -5.46
C GLN A 43 4.63 -3.35 -6.29
N GLN A 44 4.20 -4.58 -6.61
CA GLN A 44 2.98 -4.83 -7.35
C GLN A 44 1.75 -4.40 -6.55
N TYR A 45 1.69 -4.71 -5.25
CA TYR A 45 0.63 -4.24 -4.37
C TYR A 45 0.62 -2.71 -4.27
N ALA A 46 1.78 -2.07 -4.08
CA ALA A 46 1.88 -0.63 -4.01
C ALA A 46 1.41 0.04 -5.31
N LYS A 47 1.77 -0.54 -6.46
CA LYS A 47 1.33 -0.08 -7.79
C LYS A 47 -0.19 -0.19 -7.95
N GLN A 48 -0.77 -1.35 -7.64
CA GLN A 48 -2.23 -1.54 -7.72
C GLN A 48 -2.98 -0.59 -6.80
N LEU A 49 -2.49 -0.40 -5.58
CA LEU A 49 -3.06 0.55 -4.62
C LEU A 49 -3.00 1.98 -5.15
N PHE A 50 -1.89 2.38 -5.76
CA PHE A 50 -1.73 3.70 -6.38
C PHE A 50 -2.67 3.88 -7.58
N GLU A 51 -2.79 2.89 -8.46
CA GLU A 51 -3.72 2.92 -9.59
C GLU A 51 -5.17 3.08 -9.12
N LYS A 52 -5.58 2.36 -8.06
CA LYS A 52 -6.91 2.52 -7.47
C LYS A 52 -7.12 3.92 -6.89
N ARG A 53 -6.14 4.48 -6.18
CA ARG A 53 -6.21 5.86 -5.67
C ARG A 53 -6.40 6.88 -6.79
N ILE A 54 -5.64 6.76 -7.88
CA ILE A 54 -5.78 7.64 -9.04
C ILE A 54 -7.18 7.48 -9.66
N ALA A 55 -7.67 6.26 -9.78
CA ALA A 55 -8.98 6.01 -10.36
C ALA A 55 -10.13 6.61 -9.54
N THR A 56 -10.01 6.62 -8.20
CA THR A 56 -11.05 7.15 -7.29
C THR A 56 -10.94 8.65 -7.05
N TYR A 57 -9.78 9.26 -7.31
CA TYR A 57 -9.51 10.67 -7.03
C TYR A 57 -10.46 11.66 -7.73
N PRO A 58 -10.84 11.48 -9.01
CA PRO A 58 -11.76 12.40 -9.68
C PRO A 58 -13.11 12.54 -8.98
N GLU A 59 -13.65 11.43 -8.43
CA GLU A 59 -14.92 11.42 -7.71
C GLU A 59 -14.82 12.22 -6.40
N LEU A 60 -13.76 11.99 -5.61
CA LEU A 60 -13.51 12.77 -4.40
C LEU A 60 -13.31 14.25 -4.73
N TYR A 61 -12.51 14.55 -5.75
CA TYR A 61 -12.26 15.92 -6.18
C TYR A 61 -13.55 16.61 -6.61
N GLN A 62 -14.43 15.91 -7.33
CA GLN A 62 -15.73 16.43 -7.72
C GLN A 62 -16.59 16.75 -6.48
N LEU A 63 -16.67 15.84 -5.49
CA LEU A 63 -17.42 16.10 -4.25
C LEU A 63 -16.91 17.34 -3.51
N LEU A 64 -15.59 17.42 -3.30
CA LEU A 64 -14.96 18.54 -2.59
C LEU A 64 -15.11 19.85 -3.36
N SER A 65 -14.85 19.85 -4.68
CA SER A 65 -14.90 21.06 -5.50
C SER A 65 -16.32 21.57 -5.71
N SER A 66 -17.31 20.68 -5.81
CA SER A 66 -18.72 21.07 -5.88
C SER A 66 -19.15 21.80 -4.61
N TYR A 67 -18.84 21.25 -3.44
CA TYR A 67 -19.20 21.92 -2.19
C TYR A 67 -18.41 23.21 -1.94
N ALA A 68 -17.12 23.24 -2.31
CA ALA A 68 -16.33 24.46 -2.26
C ALA A 68 -16.92 25.59 -3.12
N LYS A 69 -17.47 25.27 -4.30
CA LYS A 69 -18.19 26.24 -5.14
C LYS A 69 -19.47 26.73 -4.47
N THR A 70 -20.25 25.85 -3.83
CA THR A 70 -21.43 26.25 -3.05
C THR A 70 -21.08 27.29 -1.98
N ILE A 71 -19.96 27.10 -1.26
CA ILE A 71 -19.44 28.09 -0.30
C ILE A 71 -19.04 29.38 -1.02
N GLN A 72 -18.31 29.27 -2.13
CA GLN A 72 -17.82 30.43 -2.88
C GLN A 72 -18.95 31.32 -3.42
N TYR A 73 -20.07 30.72 -3.82
CA TYR A 73 -21.24 31.45 -4.33
C TYR A 73 -22.18 31.95 -3.22
N GLY A 74 -21.90 31.68 -1.94
CA GLY A 74 -22.76 32.08 -0.83
C GLY A 74 -24.03 31.23 -0.71
N GLU A 75 -24.04 30.04 -1.31
CA GLU A 75 -25.18 29.11 -1.36
C GLU A 75 -25.07 28.01 -0.29
N GLN A 76 -24.19 28.18 0.70
CA GLN A 76 -24.06 27.24 1.79
C GLN A 76 -25.31 27.25 2.68
N THR A 77 -25.98 26.11 2.74
CA THR A 77 -27.11 25.85 3.62
C THR A 77 -26.84 24.59 4.43
N ILE A 78 -27.52 24.42 5.57
CA ILE A 78 -27.35 23.23 6.42
C ILE A 78 -27.73 21.97 5.64
N GLU A 79 -28.75 22.07 4.79
CA GLU A 79 -29.16 20.98 3.89
C GLU A 79 -28.03 20.60 2.92
N ASN A 80 -27.42 21.59 2.25
CA ASN A 80 -26.30 21.34 1.33
C ASN A 80 -25.08 20.74 2.06
N LEU A 81 -24.80 21.19 3.28
CA LEU A 81 -23.73 20.62 4.12
C LEU A 81 -24.02 19.15 4.48
N LEU A 82 -25.26 18.83 4.88
CA LEU A 82 -25.65 17.47 5.22
C LEU A 82 -25.57 16.53 3.99
N ILE A 83 -26.00 17.01 2.82
CA ILE A 83 -25.88 16.27 1.56
C ILE A 83 -24.40 16.01 1.24
N PHE A 84 -23.56 17.05 1.32
CA PHE A 84 -22.11 16.91 1.11
C PHE A 84 -21.49 15.91 2.08
N ARG A 85 -21.78 16.01 3.37
CA ARG A 85 -21.27 15.09 4.41
C ARG A 85 -21.69 13.64 4.11
N ASN A 86 -22.97 13.41 3.82
CA ASN A 86 -23.47 12.06 3.56
C ASN A 86 -22.84 11.46 2.29
N ASN A 87 -22.66 12.25 1.23
CA ASN A 87 -21.97 11.81 0.02
C ASN A 87 -20.49 11.49 0.28
N LEU A 88 -19.83 12.31 1.10
CA LEU A 88 -18.44 12.06 1.51
C LEU A 88 -18.32 10.79 2.37
N ASP A 89 -19.24 10.58 3.31
CA ASP A 89 -19.28 9.37 4.15
C ASP A 89 -19.52 8.10 3.30
N GLU A 90 -20.40 8.19 2.29
CA GLU A 90 -20.62 7.09 1.34
C GLU A 90 -19.35 6.82 0.52
N TRP A 91 -18.69 7.88 0.03
CA TRP A 91 -17.45 7.77 -0.72
C TRP A 91 -16.33 7.14 0.13
N ASP A 92 -16.16 7.61 1.36
CA ASP A 92 -15.19 7.07 2.31
C ASP A 92 -15.49 5.59 2.63
N SER A 93 -16.75 5.22 2.81
CA SER A 93 -17.14 3.83 3.09
C SER A 93 -16.72 2.88 1.96
N LYS A 94 -16.69 3.37 0.71
CA LYS A 94 -16.26 2.60 -0.47
C LYS A 94 -14.74 2.61 -0.67
N ASN A 95 -14.07 3.70 -0.29
CA ASN A 95 -12.69 3.98 -0.73
C ASN A 95 -11.66 4.09 0.41
N ALA A 96 -12.07 4.09 1.68
CA ALA A 96 -11.15 4.26 2.82
C ALA A 96 -10.11 3.14 2.93
N ILE A 97 -10.37 1.95 2.39
CA ILE A 97 -9.39 0.86 2.32
C ILE A 97 -8.14 1.27 1.52
N PHE A 98 -8.27 2.24 0.62
CA PHE A 98 -7.15 2.73 -0.16
C PHE A 98 -6.32 3.78 0.57
N PHE A 99 -6.70 4.23 1.76
CA PHE A 99 -5.98 5.29 2.47
C PHE A 99 -4.61 4.83 2.97
N THR A 100 -3.66 5.78 3.01
CA THR A 100 -2.48 5.65 3.87
C THR A 100 -2.83 6.05 5.30
N GLU A 101 -1.98 5.72 6.26
CA GLU A 101 -2.12 6.20 7.64
C GLU A 101 -2.27 7.74 7.70
N THR A 102 -1.47 8.47 6.92
CA THR A 102 -1.53 9.93 6.84
C THR A 102 -2.86 10.41 6.27
N THR A 103 -3.32 9.82 5.17
CA THR A 103 -4.60 10.18 4.52
C THR A 103 -5.77 9.89 5.45
N ALA A 104 -5.80 8.72 6.10
CA ALA A 104 -6.85 8.33 7.04
C ALA A 104 -6.93 9.29 8.22
N ARG A 105 -5.78 9.75 8.74
CA ARG A 105 -5.74 10.75 9.82
C ARG A 105 -6.32 12.09 9.39
N ILE A 106 -5.97 12.56 8.19
CA ILE A 106 -6.50 13.82 7.65
C ILE A 106 -8.01 13.70 7.40
N ALA A 107 -8.46 12.63 6.76
CA ALA A 107 -9.87 12.35 6.52
C ALA A 107 -10.67 12.29 7.83
N GLY A 108 -10.15 11.60 8.86
CA GLY A 108 -10.79 11.55 10.17
C GLY A 108 -10.95 12.92 10.84
N LYS A 109 -9.92 13.77 10.77
CA LYS A 109 -10.02 15.16 11.27
C LYS A 109 -11.07 15.98 10.51
N PHE A 110 -11.08 15.85 9.19
CA PHE A 110 -12.04 16.56 8.34
C PHE A 110 -13.49 16.13 8.62
N ARG A 111 -13.73 14.83 8.79
CA ARG A 111 -15.05 14.30 9.19
C ARG A 111 -15.48 14.79 10.56
N GLY A 112 -14.56 14.81 11.53
CA GLY A 112 -14.83 15.39 12.85
C GLY A 112 -15.28 16.84 12.75
N TYR A 113 -14.56 17.65 11.96
CA TYR A 113 -14.91 19.04 11.70
C TYR A 113 -16.29 19.19 11.04
N LEU A 114 -16.61 18.38 10.02
CA LEU A 114 -17.93 18.41 9.39
C LEU A 114 -19.05 18.04 10.36
N TYR A 115 -18.81 17.07 11.24
CA TYR A 115 -19.77 16.66 12.26
C TYR A 115 -20.05 17.79 13.25
N GLU A 116 -19.00 18.48 13.72
CA GLU A 116 -19.13 19.63 14.63
C GLU A 116 -19.94 20.77 14.02
N ILE A 117 -19.68 21.13 12.75
CA ILE A 117 -20.46 22.16 12.05
C ILE A 117 -21.92 21.72 11.90
N CYS A 118 -22.16 20.47 11.50
CA CYS A 118 -23.52 19.95 11.34
C CYS A 118 -24.31 19.98 12.66
N LEU A 119 -23.64 19.74 13.79
CA LEU A 119 -24.26 19.71 15.11
C LEU A 119 -24.53 21.11 15.66
N THR A 120 -23.61 22.05 15.42
CA THR A 120 -23.74 23.43 15.91
C THR A 120 -24.67 24.28 15.05
N GLY A 121 -24.86 23.92 13.78
CA GLY A 121 -25.74 24.66 12.86
C GLY A 121 -25.20 26.04 12.46
N ILE A 122 -23.93 26.32 12.75
CA ILE A 122 -23.25 27.57 12.40
C ILE A 122 -22.53 27.38 11.07
N LEU A 123 -23.00 28.06 10.02
CA LEU A 123 -22.41 28.08 8.68
C LEU A 123 -21.69 29.40 8.39
#